data_AF-A0A151TD87-F1
#
_entry.id   AF-A0A151TD87-F1
#
_cell.length_a   1.000
_cell.length_b   1.000
_cell.length_c   1.000
_cell.angle_alpha   90.00
_cell.angle_beta   90.00
_cell.angle_gamma   90.00
#
_symmetry.space_group_name_H-M   'P 1'
#
loop_
_entity.id
_entity.type
_entity.pdbx_description
1 polymer ?
#
loop_
_entity_poly.entity_id
_entity_poly.type
_entity_poly.pdbx_seq_one_letter_code
_entity_poly.pdbx_strand_id
1 'polypeptide(L)'
;GGEGWIVIVDGLEDIIEGHVWLGSICIFGGIWHILTKAFAWAQRALVWSGEAYLSYNIGALSIFDFIGCCFFWFNNTAYPSEFYGPTGPEASQAQTFTFLVRDQHLGTNVGSAQGPTGLDKYLMRSPTGEVIFGGETMRFCQTFKKVIDNFERNKIKKITLRINPCLIKLGMLNLKRQQKKEHISKIHMHTIRG
;
A
#
# COMPACT_ATOMS: atom_id res chain seq x y z
N GLY A 1 -8.60 2.68 -0.78
CA GLY A 1 -8.16 4.09 -0.82
C GLY A 1 -6.76 4.18 -0.25
N GLY A 2 -5.93 5.11 -0.72
CA GLY A 2 -4.48 5.11 -0.45
C GLY A 2 -3.99 5.65 0.88
N GLU A 3 -4.88 6.20 1.69
CA GLU A 3 -4.51 6.81 2.96
C GLU A 3 -4.57 5.82 4.13
N GLY A 4 -5.29 4.70 3.97
CA GLY A 4 -5.17 3.51 4.83
C GLY A 4 -5.36 3.70 6.34
N TRP A 5 -5.86 4.85 6.82
CA TRP A 5 -5.94 5.23 8.24
C TRP A 5 -4.76 4.67 9.07
N ILE A 6 -5.02 4.04 10.21
CA ILE A 6 -3.98 3.45 11.07
C ILE A 6 -3.41 2.13 10.51
N VAL A 7 -4.01 1.57 9.44
CA VAL A 7 -3.60 0.29 8.84
C VAL A 7 -2.33 0.45 7.99
N ILE A 8 -1.93 1.67 7.63
CA ILE A 8 -0.77 1.91 6.76
C ILE A 8 0.59 1.85 7.46
N VAL A 9 0.61 1.80 8.80
CA VAL A 9 1.83 1.82 9.62
C VAL A 9 2.86 0.80 9.10
N ASP A 10 4.05 1.30 8.77
CA ASP A 10 5.10 0.57 8.04
C ASP A 10 6.41 0.43 8.82
N GLY A 11 6.52 1.04 10.01
CA GLY A 11 7.65 0.93 10.92
C GLY A 11 7.32 0.20 12.22
N LEU A 12 8.28 -0.58 12.73
CA LEU A 12 8.20 -1.13 14.09
C LEU A 12 8.34 -0.04 15.16
N GLU A 13 9.09 1.03 14.86
CA GLU A 13 9.26 2.20 15.72
C GLU A 13 7.91 2.86 16.00
N ASP A 14 7.15 3.20 14.95
CA ASP A 14 5.81 3.79 15.08
C ASP A 14 4.83 2.92 15.88
N ILE A 15 4.92 1.58 15.73
CA ILE A 15 4.10 0.65 16.51
C ILE A 15 4.48 0.74 17.99
N ILE A 16 5.78 0.69 18.32
CA ILE A 16 6.25 0.73 19.71
C ILE A 16 5.90 2.07 20.35
N GLU A 17 6.17 3.18 19.67
CA GLU A 17 5.86 4.52 20.15
C GLU A 17 4.36 4.71 20.38
N GLY A 18 3.52 4.19 19.48
CA GLY A 18 2.07 4.18 19.64
C GLY A 18 1.63 3.44 20.91
N HIS A 19 2.23 2.30 21.24
CA HIS A 19 1.92 1.56 22.46
C HIS A 19 2.40 2.28 23.73
N VAL A 20 3.56 2.95 23.69
CA VAL A 20 4.05 3.75 24.81
C VAL A 20 3.10 4.92 25.10
N TRP A 21 2.63 5.59 24.06
CA TRP A 21 1.63 6.65 24.18
C TRP A 21 0.30 6.14 24.72
N LEU A 22 -0.21 5.05 24.16
CA LEU A 22 -1.47 4.45 24.60
C LEU A 22 -1.40 4.00 26.07
N GLY A 23 -0.30 3.34 26.46
CA GLY A 23 -0.06 2.92 27.84
C GLY A 23 -0.05 4.11 28.81
N SER A 24 0.60 5.20 28.42
CA SER A 24 0.62 6.45 29.23
C SER A 24 -0.78 7.02 29.40
N ILE A 25 -1.57 7.10 28.33
CA ILE A 25 -2.96 7.59 28.38
C ILE A 25 -3.85 6.70 29.25
N CYS A 26 -3.71 5.38 29.16
CA CYS A 26 -4.47 4.44 29.99
C CYS A 26 -4.14 4.59 31.48
N ILE A 27 -2.89 4.82 31.84
CA ILE A 27 -2.48 5.03 33.24
C ILE A 27 -3.05 6.35 33.78
N PHE A 28 -2.83 7.46 33.07
CA PHE A 28 -3.35 8.76 33.50
C PHE A 28 -4.88 8.79 33.52
N GLY A 29 -5.53 8.19 32.52
CA GLY A 29 -6.98 8.04 32.46
C GLY A 29 -7.53 7.17 33.58
N GLY A 30 -6.84 6.08 33.93
CA GLY A 30 -7.20 5.22 35.07
C GLY A 30 -7.14 5.96 36.41
N ILE A 31 -6.04 6.68 36.66
CA ILE A 31 -5.89 7.52 37.86
C ILE A 31 -6.99 8.58 37.93
N TRP A 32 -7.25 9.25 36.80
CA TRP A 32 -8.31 10.24 36.69
C TRP A 32 -9.70 9.66 37.05
N HIS A 33 -10.04 8.50 36.51
CA HIS A 33 -11.33 7.84 36.78
C HIS A 33 -11.47 7.32 38.22
N ILE A 34 -10.36 7.05 38.92
CA ILE A 34 -10.38 6.71 40.36
C ILE A 34 -10.63 7.95 41.21
N LEU A 35 -9.99 9.07 40.88
CA LEU A 35 -10.01 10.28 41.70
C LEU A 35 -11.25 11.16 41.48
N THR A 36 -11.96 10.98 40.36
CA THR A 36 -13.09 11.83 39.97
C THR A 36 -14.42 11.09 40.03
N LYS A 37 -15.50 11.84 40.27
CA LYS A 37 -16.88 11.33 40.13
C LYS A 37 -17.44 11.75 38.77
N ALA A 38 -18.39 10.98 38.25
CA ALA A 38 -19.06 11.29 37.00
C ALA A 38 -19.69 12.69 37.05
N PHE A 39 -19.36 13.53 36.07
CA PHE A 39 -19.89 14.90 35.97
C PHE A 39 -21.40 14.89 35.67
N ALA A 40 -22.09 15.97 36.07
CA ALA A 40 -23.56 16.06 35.96
C ALA A 40 -24.10 15.89 34.53
N TRP A 41 -23.35 16.31 33.51
CA TRP A 41 -23.75 16.11 32.11
C TRP A 41 -23.67 14.63 31.71
N ALA A 42 -22.62 13.92 32.12
CA ALA A 42 -22.43 12.50 31.82
C ALA A 42 -23.49 11.64 32.50
N GLN A 43 -23.86 12.01 33.74
CA GLN A 43 -24.93 11.36 34.48
C GLN A 43 -26.29 11.44 33.77
N ARG A 44 -26.56 12.53 33.04
CA ARG A 44 -27.81 12.76 32.32
C ARG A 44 -27.83 12.13 30.93
N ALA A 45 -26.66 11.94 30.32
CA ALA A 45 -26.54 11.45 28.94
C ALA A 45 -26.49 9.91 28.83
N LEU A 46 -26.01 9.23 29.87
CA LEU A 46 -25.77 7.79 29.86
C LEU A 46 -26.74 7.01 30.75
N VAL A 47 -26.92 5.72 30.42
CA VAL A 47 -27.72 4.80 31.23
C VAL A 47 -26.79 4.05 32.18
N TRP A 48 -27.07 4.12 33.48
CA TRP A 48 -26.23 3.54 34.54
C TRP A 48 -26.77 2.19 35.01
N SER A 49 -26.78 1.20 34.10
CA SER A 49 -27.22 -0.18 34.40
C SER A 49 -26.19 -1.21 33.92
N GLY A 50 -26.19 -2.40 34.51
CA GLY A 50 -25.32 -3.52 34.12
C GLY A 50 -25.42 -3.85 32.62
N GLU A 51 -26.63 -3.90 32.09
CA GLU A 51 -26.89 -4.16 30.67
C GLU A 51 -26.40 -3.03 29.77
N ALA A 52 -26.53 -1.77 30.21
CA ALA A 52 -26.02 -0.63 29.46
C ALA A 52 -24.49 -0.69 29.36
N TYR A 53 -23.78 -0.97 30.46
CA TYR A 53 -22.32 -1.15 30.42
C TYR A 53 -21.93 -2.30 29.49
N LEU A 54 -22.65 -3.42 29.52
CA LEU A 54 -22.40 -4.53 28.61
C LEU A 54 -22.58 -4.11 27.14
N SER A 55 -23.64 -3.37 26.82
CA SER A 55 -23.89 -2.91 25.44
C SER A 55 -22.83 -1.94 24.93
N TYR A 56 -22.33 -1.02 25.77
CA TYR A 56 -21.22 -0.14 25.40
C TYR A 56 -19.94 -0.91 25.08
N ASN A 57 -19.65 -1.96 25.84
CA ASN A 57 -18.48 -2.81 25.61
C ASN A 57 -18.62 -3.66 24.33
N ILE A 58 -19.79 -4.25 24.07
CA ILE A 58 -20.04 -5.01 22.84
C ILE A 58 -19.95 -4.10 21.62
N GLY A 59 -20.47 -2.87 21.71
CA GLY A 59 -20.32 -1.85 20.67
C GLY A 59 -18.85 -1.55 20.38
N ALA A 60 -18.03 -1.31 21.41
CA ALA A 60 -16.60 -1.11 21.25
C ALA A 60 -15.88 -2.33 20.63
N LEU A 61 -16.20 -3.55 21.08
CA LEU A 61 -15.63 -4.78 20.53
C LEU A 61 -15.96 -4.98 19.04
N SER A 62 -17.17 -4.65 18.61
CA SER A 62 -17.54 -4.73 17.19
C SER A 62 -16.66 -3.85 16.30
N ILE A 63 -16.29 -2.67 16.79
CA ILE A 63 -15.41 -1.75 16.07
C ILE A 63 -13.97 -2.29 16.07
N PHE A 64 -13.51 -2.84 17.19
CA PHE A 64 -12.18 -3.47 17.28
C PHE A 64 -12.04 -4.65 16.30
N ASP A 65 -13.06 -5.48 16.16
CA ASP A 65 -13.06 -6.62 15.23
C ASP A 65 -13.03 -6.15 13.77
N PHE A 66 -13.81 -5.11 13.43
CA PHE A 66 -13.82 -4.56 12.08
C PHE A 66 -12.48 -3.92 11.69
N ILE A 67 -11.86 -3.22 12.64
CA ILE A 67 -10.50 -2.66 12.48
C ILE A 67 -9.49 -3.81 12.34
N GLY A 68 -9.57 -4.83 13.19
CA GLY A 68 -8.71 -6.02 13.16
C GLY A 68 -8.78 -6.76 11.81
N CYS A 69 -9.97 -6.94 11.26
CA CYS A 69 -10.16 -7.51 9.93
C CYS A 69 -9.41 -6.71 8.85
N CYS A 70 -9.48 -5.38 8.90
CA CYS A 70 -8.77 -4.52 7.96
C CYS A 70 -7.23 -4.61 8.14
N PHE A 71 -6.75 -4.67 9.38
CA PHE A 71 -5.33 -4.87 9.67
C PHE A 71 -4.79 -6.18 9.12
N PHE A 72 -5.47 -7.28 9.41
CA PHE A 72 -5.07 -8.60 8.92
C PHE A 72 -5.03 -8.66 7.38
N TRP A 73 -5.96 -7.98 6.71
CA TRP A 73 -6.08 -8.07 5.25
C TRP A 73 -5.07 -7.20 4.48
N PHE A 74 -4.66 -6.07 5.04
CA PHE A 74 -3.88 -5.06 4.31
C PHE A 74 -2.51 -4.71 4.93
N ASN A 75 -2.30 -4.94 6.22
CA ASN A 75 -1.04 -4.59 6.86
C ASN A 75 -0.07 -5.78 6.84
N ASN A 76 1.12 -5.56 6.28
CA ASN A 76 2.19 -6.56 6.17
C ASN A 76 3.35 -6.31 7.15
N THR A 77 3.23 -5.30 8.02
CA THR A 77 4.25 -4.91 9.01
C THR A 77 4.02 -5.66 10.32
N ALA A 78 2.81 -5.53 10.87
CA ALA A 78 2.35 -6.23 12.07
C ALA A 78 2.01 -7.70 11.76
N TYR A 79 1.60 -7.99 10.53
CA TYR A 79 1.33 -9.35 10.03
C TYR A 79 2.28 -9.68 8.87
N PRO A 80 3.50 -10.17 9.17
CA PRO A 80 4.49 -10.40 8.13
C PRO A 80 4.04 -11.50 7.17
N SER A 81 4.22 -11.27 5.87
CA SER A 81 3.85 -12.21 4.82
C SER A 81 4.59 -13.56 4.91
N GLU A 82 5.76 -13.57 5.56
CA GLU A 82 6.56 -14.75 5.85
C GLU A 82 5.84 -15.75 6.76
N PHE A 83 4.98 -15.26 7.66
CA PHE A 83 4.23 -16.09 8.61
C PHE A 83 2.77 -16.27 8.18
N TYR A 84 2.15 -15.22 7.63
CA TYR A 84 0.71 -15.19 7.34
C TYR A 84 0.37 -15.36 5.85
N GLY A 85 1.37 -15.51 5.00
CA GLY A 85 1.20 -15.54 3.55
C GLY A 85 1.04 -14.14 2.94
N PRO A 86 1.12 -14.02 1.61
CA PRO A 86 1.00 -12.74 0.93
C PRO A 86 -0.43 -12.21 1.04
N THR A 87 -0.56 -10.90 1.25
CA THR A 87 -1.87 -10.24 1.20
C THR A 87 -2.46 -10.33 -0.22
N GLY A 88 -3.79 -10.21 -0.35
CA GLY A 88 -4.45 -10.22 -1.66
C GLY A 88 -3.84 -9.24 -2.69
N PRO A 89 -3.56 -7.98 -2.29
CA PRO A 89 -2.83 -7.03 -3.14
C PRO A 89 -1.42 -7.49 -3.52
N GLU A 90 -0.65 -8.07 -2.59
CA GLU A 90 0.72 -8.55 -2.86
C GLU A 90 0.74 -9.76 -3.81
N ALA A 91 -0.15 -10.73 -3.60
CA ALA A 91 -0.25 -11.90 -4.47
C ALA A 91 -0.61 -11.51 -5.91
N SER A 92 -1.55 -10.58 -6.06
CA SER A 92 -1.95 -10.06 -7.37
C SER A 92 -0.78 -9.39 -8.11
N GLN A 93 0.04 -8.63 -7.41
CA GLN A 93 1.23 -8.01 -8.01
C GLN A 93 2.35 -8.99 -8.31
N ALA A 94 2.60 -9.96 -7.43
CA ALA A 94 3.58 -11.01 -7.65
C ALA A 94 3.28 -11.81 -8.93
N GLN A 95 1.99 -12.04 -9.22
CA GLN A 95 1.55 -12.66 -10.47
C GLN A 95 1.94 -11.82 -11.69
N THR A 96 1.60 -10.52 -11.72
CA THR A 96 1.96 -9.64 -12.84
C THR A 96 3.47 -9.53 -13.02
N PHE A 97 4.21 -9.45 -11.91
CA PHE A 97 5.67 -9.41 -11.93
C PHE A 97 6.28 -10.69 -12.52
N THR A 98 5.74 -11.85 -12.16
CA THR A 98 6.19 -13.15 -12.70
C THR A 98 6.06 -13.20 -14.22
N PHE A 99 4.91 -12.76 -14.75
CA PHE A 99 4.69 -12.71 -16.20
C PHE A 99 5.56 -11.66 -16.90
N LEU A 100 5.75 -10.49 -16.27
CA LEU A 100 6.63 -9.44 -16.80
C LEU A 100 8.07 -9.95 -16.92
N VAL A 101 8.62 -10.52 -15.85
CA VAL A 101 9.99 -11.05 -15.83
C VAL A 101 10.13 -12.19 -16.82
N ARG A 102 9.16 -13.11 -16.89
CA ARG A 102 9.16 -14.21 -17.86
C ARG A 102 9.24 -13.70 -19.29
N ASP A 103 8.36 -12.78 -19.67
CA ASP A 103 8.27 -12.30 -21.05
C ASP A 103 9.48 -11.41 -21.44
N GLN A 104 10.07 -10.71 -20.46
CA GLN A 104 11.34 -10.02 -20.66
C GLN A 104 12.50 -11.00 -20.92
N HIS A 105 12.55 -12.14 -20.21
CA HIS A 105 13.53 -13.20 -20.49
C HIS A 105 13.35 -13.82 -21.88
N LEU A 106 12.11 -13.84 -22.38
CA LEU A 106 11.79 -14.27 -23.75
C LEU A 106 12.09 -13.19 -24.81
N GLY A 107 12.65 -12.04 -24.43
CA GLY A 107 13.06 -10.97 -25.34
C GLY A 107 11.97 -9.94 -25.67
N THR A 108 10.82 -9.98 -25.00
CA THR A 108 9.74 -9.01 -25.23
C THR A 108 10.07 -7.66 -24.60
N ASN A 109 9.85 -6.57 -25.33
CA ASN A 109 9.95 -5.23 -24.76
C ASN A 109 8.70 -4.92 -23.93
N VAL A 110 8.80 -5.13 -22.61
CA VAL A 110 7.70 -4.92 -21.65
C VAL A 110 7.22 -3.47 -21.57
N GLY A 111 8.03 -2.49 -21.99
CA GLY A 111 7.68 -1.07 -21.95
C GLY A 111 6.98 -0.54 -23.21
N SER A 112 6.87 -1.35 -24.26
CA SER A 112 6.13 -1.01 -25.49
C SER A 112 5.16 -2.12 -25.92
N ALA A 113 4.92 -3.09 -25.03
CA ALA A 113 4.00 -4.19 -25.29
C ALA A 113 2.57 -3.69 -25.08
N GLN A 114 1.88 -3.41 -26.17
CA GLN A 114 0.48 -2.99 -26.13
C GLN A 114 -0.45 -4.19 -25.89
N GLY A 115 -1.40 -4.05 -24.98
CA GLY A 115 -2.41 -5.04 -24.67
C GLY A 115 -3.63 -4.98 -25.61
N PRO A 116 -4.56 -5.95 -25.53
CA PRO A 116 -5.73 -6.02 -26.41
C PRO A 116 -6.68 -4.82 -26.31
N THR A 117 -6.63 -4.09 -25.20
CA THR A 117 -7.48 -2.92 -24.91
C THR A 117 -6.85 -1.60 -25.36
N GLY A 118 -5.67 -1.64 -25.99
CA GLY A 118 -4.93 -0.45 -26.40
C GLY A 118 -4.09 0.19 -25.28
N LEU A 119 -4.26 -0.24 -24.03
CA LEU A 119 -3.37 0.09 -22.91
C LEU A 119 -2.13 -0.81 -22.91
N ASP A 120 -1.04 -0.33 -22.31
CA ASP A 120 0.17 -1.12 -22.12
C ASP A 120 -0.09 -2.37 -21.26
N LYS A 121 0.42 -3.52 -21.71
CA LYS A 121 0.15 -4.85 -21.13
C LYS A 121 0.75 -5.03 -19.73
N TYR A 122 1.95 -4.51 -19.50
CA TYR A 122 2.73 -4.76 -18.27
C TYR A 122 2.89 -3.54 -17.38
N LEU A 123 3.12 -2.37 -17.96
CA LEU A 123 3.40 -1.13 -17.23
C LEU A 123 2.52 -0.03 -17.78
N MET A 124 1.75 0.63 -16.93
CA MET A 124 0.90 1.75 -17.32
C MET A 124 1.02 2.90 -16.31
N ARG A 125 0.27 3.98 -16.51
CA ARG A 125 0.26 5.12 -15.59
C ARG A 125 -0.94 5.07 -14.65
N SER A 126 -0.70 5.36 -13.37
CA SER A 126 -1.76 5.65 -12.41
C SER A 126 -2.45 6.97 -12.76
N PRO A 127 -3.62 7.26 -12.16
CA PRO A 127 -4.26 8.57 -12.28
C PRO A 127 -3.37 9.75 -11.87
N THR A 128 -2.36 9.50 -11.03
CA THR A 128 -1.36 10.49 -10.59
C THR A 128 -0.08 10.50 -11.44
N GLY A 129 -0.02 9.69 -12.51
CA GLY A 129 1.09 9.64 -13.45
C GLY A 129 2.27 8.74 -13.04
N GLU A 130 2.17 8.05 -11.91
CA GLU A 130 3.17 7.06 -11.46
C GLU A 130 3.13 5.81 -12.36
N VAL A 131 4.28 5.17 -12.57
CA VAL A 131 4.34 3.89 -13.30
C VAL A 131 3.82 2.79 -12.39
N ILE A 132 2.90 1.96 -12.88
CA ILE A 132 2.25 0.88 -12.13
C ILE A 132 2.10 -0.36 -13.01
N PHE A 133 1.82 -1.51 -12.41
CA PHE A 133 1.50 -2.71 -13.16
C PHE A 133 0.18 -2.61 -13.93
N GLY A 134 0.18 -3.23 -15.11
CA GLY A 134 -0.92 -3.37 -16.07
C GLY A 134 -2.08 -4.26 -15.59
N GLY A 135 -3.17 -4.25 -16.35
CA GLY A 135 -4.31 -5.16 -16.19
C GLY A 135 -5.14 -4.93 -14.92
N GLU A 136 -5.79 -5.99 -14.42
CA GLU A 136 -6.65 -5.92 -13.22
C GLU A 136 -5.91 -5.48 -11.95
N THR A 137 -4.58 -5.61 -11.96
CA THR A 137 -3.71 -5.24 -10.83
C THR A 137 -3.52 -3.73 -10.67
N MET A 138 -4.07 -2.93 -11.60
CA MET A 138 -4.16 -1.46 -11.51
C MET A 138 -4.71 -0.99 -10.17
N ARG A 139 -5.74 -1.69 -9.67
CA ARG A 139 -6.44 -1.34 -8.44
C ARG A 139 -5.56 -1.45 -7.19
N PHE A 140 -4.45 -2.19 -7.29
CA PHE A 140 -3.50 -2.40 -6.20
C PHE A 140 -2.22 -1.58 -6.36
N CYS A 141 -2.22 -0.52 -7.19
CA CYS A 141 -1.08 0.36 -7.45
C CYS A 141 -0.22 0.75 -6.23
N GLN A 142 -0.78 0.84 -5.02
CA GLN A 142 -0.02 1.22 -3.82
C GLN A 142 0.96 0.15 -3.33
N THR A 143 0.61 -1.12 -3.46
CA THR A 143 1.52 -2.22 -3.09
C THR A 143 2.76 -2.25 -3.99
N PHE A 144 2.67 -1.64 -5.19
CA PHE A 144 3.76 -1.62 -6.17
C PHE A 144 4.91 -0.75 -5.69
N LYS A 145 4.58 0.36 -5.04
CA LYS A 145 5.55 1.27 -4.44
C LYS A 145 6.35 0.57 -3.35
N LYS A 146 5.68 -0.17 -2.45
CA LYS A 146 6.35 -1.00 -1.43
C LYS A 146 7.29 -2.06 -2.05
N VAL A 147 6.89 -2.69 -3.16
CA VAL A 147 7.72 -3.68 -3.87
C VAL A 147 8.97 -3.03 -4.49
N ILE A 148 8.81 -1.89 -5.18
CA ILE A 148 9.94 -1.13 -5.74
C ILE A 148 10.87 -0.61 -4.65
N ASP A 149 10.32 -0.03 -3.58
CA ASP A 149 11.09 0.53 -2.48
C ASP A 149 11.89 -0.58 -1.78
N ASN A 150 11.31 -1.77 -1.61
CA ASN A 150 12.05 -2.93 -1.11
C ASN A 150 13.16 -3.40 -2.07
N PHE A 151 12.98 -3.26 -3.39
CA PHE A 151 14.03 -3.57 -4.38
C PHE A 151 15.17 -2.54 -4.36
N GLU A 152 14.85 -1.25 -4.24
CA GLU A 152 15.81 -0.13 -4.17
C GLU A 152 16.55 -0.10 -2.82
N ARG A 153 15.89 -0.43 -1.70
CA ARG A 153 16.54 -0.56 -0.37
C ARG A 153 17.47 -1.77 -0.30
N ASN A 154 17.13 -2.89 -0.96
CA ASN A 154 17.99 -4.08 -1.04
C ASN A 154 19.09 -3.98 -2.12
N LYS A 155 19.82 -2.85 -2.17
CA LYS A 155 21.04 -2.68 -3.00
C LYS A 155 22.09 -3.79 -2.78
N ILE A 156 21.97 -4.61 -1.73
CA ILE A 156 22.93 -5.62 -1.28
C ILE A 156 22.68 -7.02 -1.90
N LYS A 157 21.50 -7.34 -2.44
CA LYS A 157 21.27 -8.61 -3.19
C LYS A 157 21.51 -8.50 -4.69
N LYS A 158 22.31 -7.52 -5.11
CA LYS A 158 22.72 -7.26 -6.49
C LYS A 158 23.61 -8.36 -7.10
N ILE A 159 24.09 -9.30 -6.27
CA ILE A 159 25.02 -10.37 -6.67
C ILE A 159 24.31 -11.72 -6.92
N THR A 160 23.11 -11.96 -6.37
CA THR A 160 22.47 -13.30 -6.46
C THR A 160 21.30 -13.35 -7.44
N LEU A 161 20.59 -12.24 -7.69
CA LEU A 161 19.65 -12.15 -8.80
C LEU A 161 20.40 -11.54 -9.99
N ARG A 162 20.65 -12.34 -11.02
CA ARG A 162 21.08 -11.89 -12.37
C ARG A 162 20.01 -11.03 -13.08
N ILE A 163 19.16 -10.33 -12.33
CA ILE A 163 18.31 -9.27 -12.85
C ILE A 163 19.20 -8.03 -12.85
N ASN A 164 19.76 -7.75 -14.03
CA ASN A 164 20.65 -6.62 -14.23
C ASN A 164 19.93 -5.34 -13.74
N PRO A 165 20.40 -4.66 -12.69
CA PRO A 165 19.77 -3.42 -12.20
C PRO A 165 19.90 -2.31 -13.23
N CYS A 166 20.86 -2.46 -14.16
CA CYS A 166 20.92 -1.68 -15.38
C CYS A 166 19.68 -1.88 -16.25
N LEU A 167 19.05 -3.06 -16.33
CA LEU A 167 17.90 -3.36 -17.19
C LEU A 167 16.55 -2.84 -16.69
N ILE A 168 16.29 -2.78 -15.38
CA ILE A 168 15.10 -2.08 -14.86
C ILE A 168 15.29 -0.57 -15.03
N LYS A 169 16.49 -0.05 -14.74
CA LYS A 169 16.83 1.35 -14.96
C LYS A 169 16.89 1.72 -16.45
N LEU A 170 17.32 0.81 -17.32
CA LEU A 170 17.29 0.91 -18.80
C LEU A 170 15.87 0.73 -19.31
N GLY A 171 15.02 -0.08 -18.69
CA GLY A 171 13.60 -0.18 -18.99
C GLY A 171 12.91 1.15 -18.68
N MET A 172 13.15 1.72 -17.51
CA MET A 172 12.66 3.04 -17.10
C MET A 172 13.30 4.20 -17.91
N LEU A 173 14.58 4.12 -18.27
CA LEU A 173 15.27 5.09 -19.14
C LEU A 173 14.84 4.96 -20.60
N ASN A 174 14.58 3.76 -21.10
CA ASN A 174 14.04 3.52 -22.43
C ASN A 174 12.58 3.95 -22.49
N LEU A 175 11.77 3.74 -21.44
CA LEU A 175 10.45 4.35 -21.31
C LEU A 175 10.54 5.89 -21.31
N LYS A 176 11.44 6.50 -20.54
CA LYS A 176 11.68 7.96 -20.59
C LYS A 176 12.15 8.44 -21.98
N ARG A 177 12.97 7.67 -22.70
CA ARG A 177 13.42 7.99 -24.07
C ARG A 177 12.34 7.78 -25.13
N GLN A 178 11.51 6.75 -25.00
CA GLN A 178 10.37 6.47 -25.88
C GLN A 178 9.28 7.54 -25.70
N GLN A 179 8.98 7.93 -24.45
CA GLN A 179 8.06 9.03 -24.14
C GLN A 179 8.56 10.39 -24.65
N LYS A 180 9.88 10.66 -24.58
CA LYS A 180 10.48 11.86 -25.18
C LYS A 180 10.36 11.86 -26.71
N LYS A 181 10.49 10.70 -27.37
CA LYS A 181 10.29 10.56 -28.82
C LYS A 181 8.82 10.74 -29.22
N GLU A 182 7.87 10.22 -28.47
CA GLU A 182 6.43 10.42 -28.73
C GLU A 182 6.00 11.87 -28.50
N HIS A 183 6.53 12.54 -27.48
CA HIS A 183 6.24 13.96 -27.24
C HIS A 183 6.83 14.87 -28.33
N ILE A 184 8.04 14.58 -28.81
CA ILE A 184 8.66 15.29 -29.95
C ILE A 184 7.91 15.02 -31.26
N SER A 185 7.44 13.79 -31.49
CA SER A 185 6.62 13.44 -32.65
C SER A 185 5.27 14.18 -32.67
N LYS A 186 4.60 14.30 -31.52
CA LYS A 186 3.35 15.08 -31.37
C LYS A 186 3.56 16.59 -31.59
N ILE A 187 4.68 17.15 -31.14
CA ILE A 187 5.04 18.56 -31.39
C ILE A 187 5.32 18.78 -32.88
N HIS A 188 6.06 17.87 -33.53
CA HIS A 188 6.38 17.99 -34.96
C HIS A 188 5.14 17.85 -35.86
N MET A 189 4.18 16.99 -35.50
CA MET A 189 2.89 16.91 -36.22
C MET A 189 1.99 18.13 -36.03
N HIS A 190 2.10 18.87 -34.91
CA HIS A 190 1.37 20.12 -34.73
C HIS A 190 1.99 21.30 -35.50
N THR A 191 3.31 21.31 -35.73
CA THR A 191 4.01 22.34 -36.53
C THR A 191 3.83 22.15 -38.05
N ILE A 192 3.53 20.94 -38.54
CA ILE A 192 3.28 20.68 -39.98
C ILE A 192 1.80 20.90 -40.36
N ARG A 193 0.90 21.03 -39.38
CA ARG A 193 -0.55 21.25 -39.58
C ARG A 193 -1.02 22.68 -39.26
N GLY A 194 -0.11 23.62 -39.00
CA GLY A 194 -0.39 25.06 -38.93
C GLY A 194 0.24 25.78 -40.10
#